data_AF-A0AAE1R7K1-F1
#
_entry.id   AF-A0AAE1R7K1-F1
#
_cell.length_a   1.000
_cell.length_b   1.000
_cell.length_c   1.000
_cell.angle_alpha   90.00
_cell.angle_beta   90.00
_cell.angle_gamma   90.00
#
_symmetry.space_group_name_H-M   'P 1'
#
loop_
_entity.id
_entity.type
_entity.pdbx_description
1 polymer ?
#
loop_
_entity_poly.entity_id
_entity_poly.type
_entity_poly.pdbx_seq_one_letter_code
_entity_poly.pdbx_strand_id
1 'polypeptide(L)'
;MAKRVLWRESKGIKDKQEEVPSKARSCNLQCGESVTIEDRAYTISAVTHRYQLRKGKYEPTEKRLDVLSTGRYILNLYLENLLEQS
;
A
#
# COMPACT_ATOMS: atom_id res chain seq x y z
N MET A 1 13.92 15.00 -5.92
CA MET A 1 12.92 14.02 -6.39
C MET A 1 11.74 14.09 -5.43
N ALA A 2 10.63 14.71 -5.83
CA ALA A 2 9.50 15.00 -4.93
C ALA A 2 8.61 13.76 -4.78
N LYS A 3 8.50 13.21 -3.56
CA LYS A 3 7.50 12.21 -3.22
C LYS A 3 6.14 12.89 -3.17
N ARG A 4 5.14 12.36 -3.89
CA ARG A 4 3.76 12.82 -3.80
C ARG A 4 3.00 11.90 -2.84
N VAL A 5 2.74 12.39 -1.63
CA VAL A 5 1.88 11.71 -0.66
C VAL A 5 0.46 12.18 -0.93
N LEU A 6 -0.41 11.28 -1.39
CA LEU A 6 -1.81 11.60 -1.64
C LEU A 6 -2.61 11.21 -0.40
N TRP A 7 -3.25 12.18 0.24
CA TRP A 7 -4.16 11.92 1.35
C TRP A 7 -5.52 11.51 0.79
N ARG A 8 -6.02 10.31 1.16
CA ARG A 8 -7.42 9.94 0.92
C ARG A 8 -8.13 9.94 2.27
N GLU A 9 -9.00 10.92 2.47
CA GLU A 9 -9.92 10.94 3.60
C GLU A 9 -11.15 10.09 3.27
N SER A 10 -11.44 9.11 4.11
CA SER A 10 -12.71 8.37 4.06
C SER A 10 -13.14 8.10 5.50
N LYS A 11 -14.26 8.73 5.89
CA LYS A 11 -14.94 8.53 7.19
C LYS A 11 -14.06 8.76 8.44
N GLY A 12 -13.26 9.83 8.46
CA GLY A 12 -12.54 10.27 9.65
C GLY A 12 -11.27 9.49 10.00
N ILE A 13 -10.84 8.54 9.15
CA ILE A 13 -9.55 7.86 9.31
C ILE A 13 -8.65 8.23 8.13
N LYS A 14 -7.44 8.70 8.44
CA LYS A 14 -6.46 9.15 7.44
C LYS A 14 -5.69 7.93 6.92
N ASP A 15 -6.08 7.43 5.76
CA ASP A 15 -5.35 6.37 5.07
C ASP A 15 -4.21 7.00 4.24
N LYS A 16 -2.98 6.58 4.53
CA LYS A 16 -1.77 7.13 3.90
C LYS A 16 -1.46 6.30 2.65
N GLN A 17 -1.58 6.89 1.47
CA GLN A 17 -1.07 6.31 0.23
C GLN A 17 0.27 6.96 -0.10
N GLU A 18 1.33 6.16 -0.14
CA GLU A 18 2.65 6.63 -0.59
C GLU A 18 2.92 6.10 -2.02
N GLU A 19 3.09 7.03 -2.97
CA GLU A 19 3.59 6.71 -4.30
C GLU A 19 5.11 6.49 -4.22
N VAL A 20 5.55 5.25 -4.43
CA VAL A 20 6.98 4.91 -4.43
C VAL A 20 7.50 5.01 -5.87
N PRO A 21 8.50 5.87 -6.16
CA PRO A 21 9.04 5.99 -7.50
C PRO A 21 9.69 4.67 -7.95
N SER A 22 9.45 4.32 -9.22
CA SER A 22 9.84 3.06 -9.89
C SER A 22 11.34 2.76 -9.99
N LYS A 23 12.20 3.47 -9.25
CA LYS A 23 13.66 3.38 -9.32
C LYS A 23 14.37 3.14 -7.98
N ALA A 24 13.67 2.58 -6.99
CA ALA A 24 14.34 1.97 -5.84
C ALA A 24 14.40 0.45 -6.07
N ARG A 25 15.62 -0.12 -6.04
CA ARG A 25 15.86 -1.57 -6.02
C ARG A 25 14.86 -2.20 -5.07
N SER A 26 14.10 -3.16 -5.61
CA SER A 26 13.00 -3.85 -4.97
C SER A 26 13.40 -4.44 -3.62
N CYS A 27 13.10 -3.73 -2.53
CA CYS A 27 12.63 -4.41 -1.35
C CYS A 27 11.30 -5.03 -1.79
N ASN A 28 11.24 -6.36 -1.80
CA ASN A 28 10.05 -7.13 -2.17
C ASN A 28 9.00 -6.98 -1.06
N LEU A 29 8.50 -5.75 -0.88
CA LEU A 29 7.51 -5.41 0.12
C LEU A 29 6.24 -6.22 -0.18
N GLN A 30 5.87 -7.09 0.74
CA GLN A 30 4.70 -7.97 0.62
C GLN A 30 3.56 -7.48 1.53
N CYS A 31 2.34 -7.91 1.24
CA CYS A 31 1.21 -7.69 2.14
C CYS A 31 1.49 -8.35 3.50
N GLY A 32 1.14 -7.67 4.59
CA GLY A 32 1.44 -8.11 5.96
C GLY A 32 2.80 -7.67 6.49
N GLU A 33 3.69 -7.11 5.67
CA GLU A 33 4.97 -6.57 6.12
C GLU A 33 4.77 -5.22 6.85
N SER A 34 5.62 -4.95 7.85
CA SER A 34 5.65 -3.66 8.53
C SER A 34 6.63 -2.71 7.85
N VAL A 35 6.16 -1.50 7.54
CA VAL A 35 6.96 -0.43 6.96
C VAL A 35 6.99 0.76 7.92
N THR A 36 8.16 1.33 8.13
CA THR A 36 8.32 2.54 8.93
C THR A 36 8.21 3.77 8.04
N ILE A 37 7.21 4.60 8.31
CA ILE A 37 6.97 5.84 7.59
C ILE A 37 6.88 6.96 8.63
N GLU A 38 7.73 7.98 8.50
CA GLU A 38 7.75 9.13 9.43
C GLU A 38 7.79 8.67 10.90
N ASP A 39 8.72 7.77 11.21
CA ASP A 39 8.96 7.20 12.55
C ASP A 39 7.79 6.43 13.17
N ARG A 40 6.76 6.09 12.37
CA ARG A 40 5.64 5.25 12.77
C ARG A 40 5.61 3.97 11.96
N ALA A 41 5.34 2.85 12.63
CA ALA A 41 5.16 1.57 11.98
C ALA A 41 3.73 1.44 11.44
N TYR A 42 3.62 1.10 10.15
CA TYR A 42 2.37 0.76 9.49
C TYR A 42 2.50 -0.63 8.88
N THR A 43 1.37 -1.31 8.68
CA THR A 43 1.31 -2.61 8.03
C THR A 43 0.79 -2.45 6.61
N ILE A 44 1.43 -3.10 5.66
CA ILE A 44 1.05 -3.07 4.24
C ILE A 44 -0.20 -3.92 4.06
N SER A 45 -1.29 -3.28 3.64
CA SER A 45 -2.55 -3.93 3.34
C SER A 45 -2.61 -4.41 1.89
N ALA A 46 -2.17 -3.58 0.95
CA ALA A 46 -2.19 -3.94 -0.47
C ALA A 46 -1.00 -3.32 -1.23
N VAL A 47 -0.59 -4.02 -2.29
CA VAL A 47 0.47 -3.59 -3.20
C VAL A 47 -0.09 -3.51 -4.61
N THR A 48 -0.16 -2.31 -5.17
CA THR A 48 -0.68 -2.07 -6.51
C THR A 48 0.45 -1.76 -7.49
N HIS A 49 0.54 -2.54 -8.57
CA HIS A 49 1.50 -2.32 -9.65
C HIS A 49 0.76 -1.83 -10.91
N ARG A 50 1.13 -0.65 -11.41
CA ARG A 50 0.58 -0.10 -12.66
C ARG A 50 1.56 -0.29 -13.80
N TYR A 51 1.14 -1.02 -14.83
CA TYR A 51 1.91 -1.26 -16.04
C TYR A 51 1.35 -0.44 -17.22
N GLN A 52 2.23 -0.02 -18.12
CA GLN A 52 1.88 0.63 -19.38
C GLN A 52 2.43 -0.18 -20.54
N LEU A 53 1.63 -0.38 -21.58
CA LEU A 53 2.07 -1.02 -22.81
C LEU A 53 2.87 0.00 -23.65
N ARG A 54 4.16 -0.27 -23.85
CA ARG A 54 5.05 0.55 -24.69
C ARG A 54 5.76 -0.35 -25.70
N LYS A 55 5.61 -0.03 -26.99
CA LYS A 55 6.25 -0.77 -28.10
C LYS A 55 6.08 -2.30 -28.01
N GLY A 56 4.89 -2.76 -27.64
CA GLY A 56 4.58 -4.19 -27.51
C GLY A 56 5.09 -4.87 -26.24
N LYS A 57 5.61 -4.12 -25.26
CA LYS A 57 6.03 -4.66 -23.95
C LYS A 57 5.34 -3.93 -22.81
N TYR A 58 4.97 -4.65 -21.76
CA TYR A 58 4.45 -4.06 -20.53
C TYR A 58 5.60 -3.53 -19.68
N GLU A 59 5.66 -2.21 -19.49
CA GLU A 59 6.64 -1.55 -18.64
C GLU A 59 5.99 -1.09 -17.32
N PRO A 60 6.62 -1.36 -16.18
CA PRO A 60 6.12 -0.88 -14.88
C PRO A 60 6.24 0.64 -14.81
N THR A 61 5.10 1.30 -14.63
CA THR A 61 5.03 2.76 -14.55
C THR A 61 5.07 3.25 -13.11
N GLU A 62 4.34 2.57 -12.23
CA GLU A 62 4.13 3.04 -10.86
C GLU A 62 3.90 1.87 -9.90
N LYS A 63 4.38 2.03 -8.67
CA LYS A 63 4.11 1.13 -7.56
C LYS A 63 3.53 1.93 -6.40
N ARG A 64 2.34 1.54 -5.94
CA ARG A 64 1.65 2.15 -4.80
C ARG A 64 1.53 1.13 -3.68
N LEU A 65 1.75 1.59 -2.46
CA LEU A 65 1.54 0.81 -1.24
C LEU A 65 0.38 1.42 -0.48
N ASP A 66 -0.62 0.58 -0.19
CA ASP A 66 -1.71 0.92 0.72
C ASP A 66 -1.31 0.43 2.11
N VAL A 67 -1.12 1.36 3.03
CA VAL A 67 -0.67 1.07 4.39
C VAL A 67 -1.72 1.47 5.41
N LEU A 68 -1.88 0.62 6.42
CA LEU A 68 -2.80 0.82 7.53
C LEU A 68 -2.02 0.79 8.84
N SER A 69 -2.58 1.38 9.90
CA SER A 69 -2.04 1.13 11.24
C SER A 69 -2.17 -0.37 11.56
N THR A 70 -1.21 -0.92 12.30
CA THR A 70 -1.21 -2.35 12.64
C THR A 70 -2.51 -2.78 13.33
N GLY A 71 -3.07 -1.94 14.21
CA GLY A 71 -4.36 -2.20 14.84
C GLY A 71 -5.51 -2.29 13.84
N ARG A 72 -5.57 -1.38 12.86
CA ARG A 72 -6.62 -1.41 11.83
C ARG A 72 -6.48 -2.60 10.90
N TYR A 73 -5.25 -2.97 10.54
CA TYR A 73 -4.98 -4.15 9.71
C TYR A 73 -5.50 -5.44 10.39
N ILE A 74 -5.19 -5.65 11.67
CA ILE A 74 -5.63 -6.82 12.43
C ILE A 74 -7.17 -6.84 12.56
N LEU A 75 -7.79 -5.70 12.86
CA LEU A 75 -9.25 -5.61 12.98
C LEU A 75 -9.95 -5.93 11.66
N ASN A 76 -9.43 -5.43 10.53
CA ASN A 76 -9.98 -5.75 9.22
C ASN A 76 -9.90 -7.25 8.93
N LEU A 77 -8.74 -7.88 9.16
CA LEU A 77 -8.58 -9.33 8.97
C LEU A 77 -9.56 -10.14 9.82
N TYR A 78 -9.76 -9.73 11.08
CA TYR A 78 -10.72 -10.41 11.96
C TYR A 78 -12.15 -10.29 11.43
N LEU A 79 -12.57 -9.11 11.01
CA LEU A 79 -13.91 -8.87 10.48
C LEU A 79 -14.13 -9.61 9.15
N GLU A 80 -13.15 -9.61 8.25
CA GLU A 80 -13.18 -10.36 6.99
C GLU A 80 -13.37 -11.86 7.24
N ASN A 81 -12.59 -12.45 8.17
CA ASN A 81 -12.70 -13.86 8.53
C ASN A 81 -14.08 -14.23 9.11
N LEU A 82 -14.68 -13.34 9.91
CA LEU A 82 -16.02 -13.58 10.46
C LEU A 82 -17.10 -13.54 9.37
N LEU A 83 -16.98 -12.63 8.41
CA LEU A 83 -17.92 -12.51 7.30
C LEU A 83 -17.83 -13.69 6.33
N GLU A 84 -16.64 -14.26 6.14
CA GLU A 84 -16.46 -15.47 5.34
C GLU A 84 -17.08 -16.73 5.99
N GLN A 85 -17.27 -16.72 7.31
CA GLN A 85 -17.79 -17.85 8.08
C GLN A 85 -19.33 -17.86 8.25
N SER A 86 -20.04 -16.83 7.80
CA SER A 86 -21.51 -16.71 7.90
C SER A 86 -22.23 -17.18 6.65
#